data_AF-A0A2Z4UM73-F1
#
_entry.id   AF-A0A2Z4UM73-F1
#
_cell.length_a   1.000
_cell.length_b   1.000
_cell.length_c   1.000
_cell.angle_alpha   90.00
_cell.angle_beta   90.00
_cell.angle_gamma   90.00
#
_symmetry.space_group_name_H-M   'P 1'
#
loop_
_entity.id
_entity.type
_entity.pdbx_description
1 polymer ?
#
loop_
_entity_poly.entity_id
_entity_poly.type
_entity_poly.pdbx_seq_one_letter_code
_entity_poly.pdbx_strand_id
1 'polypeptide(L)'
;MILSDEQVTTDEVKSWKGLNLLHFSGSSCSQKVRTLLREKGIDYVSHHVNLVKHEHASPWYLGINPRGVVPVLVHDGVVHVESNDILTYLDALPSDADSFFPQTPEERAIVDASLRLENDLHFALREITMGFIFPKRLAQKPDDVLAKYEQGGADDPSRDKEIAWWRAFAEAGVTEPQARAAVKAHRDAFETLEKRLESNDWLIGDRISVLELAWFITMNRLRMGGYPLEIHPRLFKLYNRLLNRPAFARETKTPAILSKVLLPAVRFGQVLRGKRMKDVAGDILAA
;
A
#
# COMPACT_ATOMS: atom_id res chain seq x y z
N MET A 1 -6.38 -13.71 -2.84
CA MET A 1 -7.64 -14.37 -2.48
C MET A 1 -8.53 -14.29 -3.71
N ILE A 2 -9.24 -15.36 -4.04
CA ILE A 2 -10.23 -15.34 -5.12
C ILE A 2 -11.59 -15.13 -4.48
N LEU A 3 -12.39 -14.19 -5.00
CA LEU A 3 -13.78 -14.03 -4.57
C LEU A 3 -14.67 -15.04 -5.30
N SER A 4 -15.65 -15.60 -4.59
CA SER A 4 -16.62 -16.51 -5.21
C SER A 4 -17.61 -15.76 -6.12
N ASP A 5 -18.29 -16.49 -7.00
CA ASP A 5 -19.28 -15.91 -7.91
C ASP A 5 -20.45 -15.25 -7.17
N GLU A 6 -20.79 -15.72 -5.96
CA GLU A 6 -21.80 -15.12 -5.10
C GLU A 6 -21.33 -13.80 -4.47
N GLN A 7 -20.02 -13.65 -4.25
CA GLN A 7 -19.43 -12.41 -3.71
C GLN A 7 -19.28 -11.33 -4.79
N VAL A 8 -19.21 -11.72 -6.06
CA VAL A 8 -19.08 -10.82 -7.22
C VAL A 8 -20.44 -10.66 -7.91
N THR A 9 -21.16 -9.60 -7.56
CA THR A 9 -22.50 -9.30 -8.09
C THR A 9 -22.49 -8.39 -9.32
N THR A 10 -21.34 -7.78 -9.65
CA THR A 10 -21.17 -7.02 -10.90
C THR A 10 -20.84 -7.98 -12.04
N ASP A 11 -21.85 -8.51 -12.72
CA ASP A 11 -21.68 -9.61 -13.69
C ASP A 11 -20.79 -9.29 -14.89
N GLU A 12 -20.68 -8.03 -15.30
CA GLU A 12 -19.88 -7.67 -16.47
C GLU A 12 -18.41 -8.08 -16.34
N VAL A 13 -17.83 -8.04 -15.12
CA VAL A 13 -16.41 -8.38 -14.94
C VAL A 13 -16.14 -9.86 -15.18
N LYS A 14 -17.15 -10.73 -14.99
CA LYS A 14 -17.07 -12.17 -15.25
C LYS A 14 -16.88 -12.49 -16.74
N SER A 15 -17.20 -11.53 -17.62
CA SER A 15 -17.02 -11.66 -19.07
C SER A 15 -15.68 -11.10 -19.58
N TRP A 16 -14.95 -10.34 -18.74
CA TRP A 16 -13.70 -9.70 -19.16
C TRP A 16 -12.64 -10.73 -19.52
N LYS A 17 -11.84 -10.41 -20.55
CA LYS A 17 -10.77 -11.27 -21.06
C LYS A 17 -9.40 -10.70 -20.80
N GLY A 18 -8.43 -11.58 -20.60
CA GLY A 18 -7.06 -11.23 -20.26
C GLY A 18 -6.93 -10.60 -18.87
N LEU A 19 -5.77 -10.01 -18.60
CA LEU A 19 -5.46 -9.37 -17.33
C LEU A 19 -6.02 -7.96 -17.27
N ASN A 20 -6.96 -7.73 -16.37
CA ASN A 20 -7.60 -6.43 -16.13
C ASN A 20 -7.28 -5.99 -14.70
N LEU A 21 -6.69 -4.81 -14.52
CA LEU A 21 -6.34 -4.30 -13.19
C LEU A 21 -7.20 -3.08 -12.88
N LEU A 22 -8.03 -3.17 -11.84
CA LEU A 22 -8.67 -2.02 -11.22
C LEU A 22 -7.74 -1.43 -10.16
N HIS A 23 -7.31 -0.19 -10.34
CA HIS A 23 -6.28 0.41 -9.49
C HIS A 23 -6.38 1.92 -9.34
N PHE A 24 -5.70 2.43 -8.30
CA PHE A 24 -5.52 3.87 -8.11
C PHE A 24 -4.04 4.21 -8.05
N SER A 25 -3.61 5.26 -8.75
CA SER A 25 -2.20 5.66 -8.81
C SER A 25 -1.59 5.91 -7.42
N GLY A 26 -2.32 6.58 -6.53
CA GLY A 26 -1.87 6.92 -5.18
C GLY A 26 -1.99 5.81 -4.13
N SER A 27 -2.54 4.63 -4.46
CA SER A 27 -2.68 3.50 -3.53
C SER A 27 -1.38 2.71 -3.43
N SER A 28 -0.85 2.54 -2.22
CA SER A 28 0.34 1.72 -1.95
C SER A 28 0.16 0.28 -2.45
N CYS A 29 -0.99 -0.35 -2.17
CA CYS A 29 -1.28 -1.71 -2.61
C CYS A 29 -1.34 -1.82 -4.14
N SER A 30 -1.89 -0.81 -4.82
CA SER A 30 -1.89 -0.77 -6.29
C SER A 30 -0.50 -0.55 -6.86
N GLN A 31 0.33 0.28 -6.21
CA GLN A 31 1.72 0.48 -6.63
C GLN A 31 2.52 -0.83 -6.56
N LYS A 32 2.34 -1.65 -5.53
CA LYS A 32 2.98 -2.98 -5.43
C LYS A 32 2.70 -3.83 -6.67
N VAL A 33 1.43 -4.03 -7.01
CA VAL A 33 0.98 -4.84 -8.15
C VAL A 33 1.49 -4.29 -9.49
N ARG A 34 1.35 -2.98 -9.71
CA ARG A 34 1.83 -2.35 -10.95
C ARG A 34 3.36 -2.38 -11.08
N THR A 35 4.10 -2.39 -9.98
CA THR A 35 5.56 -2.49 -10.01
C THR A 35 5.97 -3.90 -10.44
N LEU A 36 5.36 -4.96 -9.88
CA LEU A 36 5.61 -6.34 -10.30
C LEU A 36 5.26 -6.57 -11.78
N LEU A 37 4.08 -6.12 -12.23
CA LEU A 37 3.68 -6.24 -13.63
C LEU A 37 4.73 -5.64 -14.58
N ARG A 38 5.34 -4.51 -14.22
CA ARG A 38 6.40 -3.88 -15.02
C ARG A 38 7.72 -4.61 -14.95
N GLU A 39 8.12 -5.08 -13.77
CA GLU A 39 9.35 -5.87 -13.61
C GLU A 39 9.26 -7.19 -14.39
N LYS A 40 8.07 -7.79 -14.48
CA LYS A 40 7.81 -9.01 -15.24
C LYS A 40 7.47 -8.78 -16.73
N GLY A 41 7.36 -7.52 -17.17
CA GLY A 41 6.95 -7.20 -18.53
C GLY A 41 5.56 -7.73 -18.92
N ILE A 42 4.65 -7.87 -17.94
CA ILE A 42 3.29 -8.39 -18.15
C ILE A 42 2.35 -7.23 -18.48
N ASP A 43 1.76 -7.28 -19.68
CA ASP A 43 0.75 -6.33 -20.11
C ASP A 43 -0.60 -6.59 -19.44
N TYR A 44 -1.37 -5.51 -19.23
CA TYR A 44 -2.69 -5.56 -18.63
C TYR A 44 -3.57 -4.40 -19.12
N VAL A 45 -4.88 -4.62 -19.10
CA VAL A 45 -5.89 -3.60 -19.32
C VAL A 45 -6.06 -2.81 -18.01
N SER A 46 -5.78 -1.51 -18.08
CA SER A 46 -5.82 -0.62 -16.93
C SER A 46 -7.20 0.00 -16.73
N HIS A 47 -7.81 -0.26 -15.58
CA HIS A 47 -9.06 0.36 -15.13
C HIS A 47 -8.79 1.28 -13.93
N HIS A 48 -8.80 2.59 -14.14
CA HIS A 48 -8.49 3.53 -13.06
C HIS A 48 -9.72 3.79 -12.19
N VAL A 49 -9.59 3.58 -10.88
CA VAL A 49 -10.63 3.82 -9.88
C VAL A 49 -10.24 5.02 -9.02
N ASN A 50 -10.99 6.11 -9.13
CA ASN A 50 -10.70 7.36 -8.45
C ASN A 50 -11.17 7.34 -7.00
N LEU A 51 -10.23 7.07 -6.08
CA LEU A 51 -10.51 7.04 -4.64
C LEU A 51 -10.86 8.42 -4.05
N VAL A 52 -10.41 9.51 -4.68
CA VAL A 52 -10.73 10.89 -4.26
C VAL A 52 -12.19 11.22 -4.57
N LYS A 53 -12.72 10.66 -5.66
CA LYS A 53 -14.15 10.76 -6.03
C LYS A 53 -15.00 9.64 -5.43
N HIS A 54 -14.41 8.80 -4.59
CA HIS A 54 -15.10 7.69 -3.94
C HIS A 54 -15.73 6.65 -4.89
N GLU A 55 -15.14 6.44 -6.08
CA GLU A 55 -15.65 5.47 -7.07
C GLU A 55 -15.63 4.03 -6.52
N HIS A 56 -14.72 3.73 -5.60
CA HIS A 56 -14.63 2.45 -4.87
C HIS A 56 -15.79 2.20 -3.89
N ALA A 57 -16.62 3.21 -3.61
CA ALA A 57 -17.84 3.08 -2.83
C ALA A 57 -19.10 3.03 -3.72
N SER A 58 -18.95 3.02 -5.05
CA SER A 58 -20.09 2.90 -5.96
C SER A 58 -20.71 1.51 -5.86
N PRO A 59 -22.03 1.36 -6.11
CA PRO A 59 -22.65 0.04 -6.18
C PRO A 59 -21.96 -0.89 -7.18
N TRP A 60 -21.52 -0.33 -8.31
CA TRP A 60 -20.75 -1.05 -9.33
C TRP A 60 -19.45 -1.64 -8.77
N TYR A 61 -18.64 -0.84 -8.06
CA TYR A 61 -17.37 -1.32 -7.52
C TYR A 61 -17.56 -2.26 -6.33
N LEU A 62 -18.52 -1.97 -5.45
CA LEU A 62 -18.82 -2.82 -4.29
C LEU A 62 -19.39 -4.19 -4.70
N GLY A 63 -20.01 -4.28 -5.88
CA GLY A 63 -20.37 -5.57 -6.49
C GLY A 63 -19.19 -6.32 -7.11
N ILE A 64 -18.03 -5.68 -7.31
CA ILE A 64 -16.78 -6.36 -7.74
C ILE A 64 -15.96 -6.78 -6.52
N ASN A 65 -15.78 -5.86 -5.57
CA ASN A 65 -15.05 -6.09 -4.32
C ASN A 65 -15.86 -5.50 -3.15
N PRO A 66 -16.52 -6.34 -2.33
CA PRO A 66 -17.35 -5.91 -1.20
C PRO A 66 -16.62 -5.04 -0.17
N ARG A 67 -15.29 -5.21 -0.04
CA ARG A 67 -14.47 -4.39 0.85
C ARG A 67 -14.29 -2.96 0.35
N GLY A 68 -14.56 -2.69 -0.93
CA GLY A 68 -14.42 -1.38 -1.54
C GLY A 68 -12.99 -0.85 -1.47
N VAL A 69 -11.99 -1.71 -1.69
CA VAL A 69 -10.55 -1.36 -1.72
C VAL A 69 -9.91 -1.73 -3.05
N VAL A 70 -8.80 -1.06 -3.39
CA VAL A 70 -7.96 -1.35 -4.57
C VAL A 70 -6.59 -1.88 -4.14
N PRO A 71 -5.88 -2.68 -4.96
CA PRO A 71 -6.24 -3.12 -6.31
C PRO A 71 -7.18 -4.32 -6.33
N VAL A 72 -7.81 -4.53 -7.48
CA VAL A 72 -8.49 -5.78 -7.85
C VAL A 72 -7.93 -6.22 -9.20
N LEU A 73 -7.53 -7.48 -9.31
CA LEU A 73 -7.13 -8.09 -10.58
C LEU A 73 -8.28 -8.97 -11.06
N VAL A 74 -8.72 -8.80 -12.30
CA VAL A 74 -9.66 -9.70 -12.97
C VAL A 74 -8.91 -10.39 -14.10
N HIS A 75 -8.80 -11.73 -14.05
CA HIS A 75 -8.18 -12.51 -15.11
C HIS A 75 -9.21 -13.50 -15.67
N ASP A 76 -9.60 -13.29 -16.93
CA ASP A 76 -10.59 -14.13 -17.63
C ASP A 76 -11.90 -14.34 -16.84
N GLY A 77 -12.38 -13.27 -16.21
CA GLY A 77 -13.61 -13.27 -15.40
C GLY A 77 -13.41 -13.59 -13.92
N VAL A 78 -12.25 -14.10 -13.53
CA VAL A 78 -11.95 -14.47 -12.13
C VAL A 78 -11.45 -13.26 -11.36
N VAL A 79 -12.09 -12.94 -10.23
CA VAL A 79 -11.76 -11.77 -9.40
C VAL A 79 -10.77 -12.15 -8.30
N HIS A 80 -9.57 -11.60 -8.38
CA HIS A 80 -8.50 -11.71 -7.40
C HIS A 80 -8.38 -10.41 -6.58
N VAL A 81 -8.42 -10.56 -5.27
CA VAL A 81 -8.23 -9.50 -4.27
C VAL A 81 -7.08 -9.85 -3.32
N GLU A 82 -6.78 -8.94 -2.40
CA GLU A 82 -5.56 -8.91 -1.58
C GLU A 82 -4.27 -8.72 -2.38
N SER A 83 -3.60 -7.59 -2.18
CA SER A 83 -2.42 -7.26 -2.99
C SER A 83 -1.30 -8.29 -2.92
N ASN A 84 -1.02 -8.90 -1.75
CA ASN A 84 0.04 -9.90 -1.62
C ASN A 84 -0.31 -11.21 -2.33
N ASP A 85 -1.59 -11.59 -2.35
CA ASP A 85 -2.05 -12.76 -3.09
C ASP A 85 -2.10 -12.50 -4.60
N ILE A 86 -2.47 -11.28 -5.01
CA ILE A 86 -2.38 -10.85 -6.42
C ILE A 86 -0.92 -10.92 -6.90
N LEU A 87 0.05 -10.47 -6.09
CA LEU A 87 1.47 -10.58 -6.42
C LEU A 87 1.89 -12.04 -6.61
N THR A 88 1.46 -12.93 -5.70
CA THR A 88 1.74 -14.37 -5.77
C THR A 88 1.18 -14.98 -7.05
N TYR A 89 -0.07 -14.64 -7.37
CA TYR A 89 -0.74 -15.11 -8.58
C TYR A 89 -0.03 -14.64 -9.86
N LEU A 90 0.29 -13.35 -9.94
CA LEU A 90 0.96 -12.76 -11.11
C LEU A 90 2.38 -13.30 -11.30
N ASP A 91 3.09 -13.61 -10.22
CA ASP A 91 4.44 -14.16 -10.32
C ASP A 91 4.46 -15.57 -10.91
N ALA A 92 3.40 -16.35 -10.66
CA ALA A 92 3.22 -17.70 -11.19
C ALA A 92 2.76 -17.74 -12.67
N LEU A 93 2.36 -16.60 -13.25
CA LEU A 93 2.02 -16.53 -14.67
C LEU A 93 3.30 -16.65 -15.54
N PRO A 94 3.19 -17.21 -16.75
CA PRO A 94 4.31 -17.27 -17.69
C PRO A 94 4.89 -15.88 -17.96
N SER A 95 6.21 -15.75 -17.81
CA SER A 95 6.97 -14.54 -18.08
C SER A 95 8.45 -14.91 -18.28
N ASP A 96 9.16 -14.16 -19.12
CA ASP A 96 10.61 -14.32 -19.32
C ASP A 96 11.43 -13.75 -18.14
N ALA A 97 10.79 -13.05 -17.20
CA ALA A 97 11.45 -12.51 -16.02
C ALA A 97 11.54 -13.54 -14.88
N ASP A 98 12.64 -13.50 -14.14
CA ASP A 98 12.84 -14.32 -12.95
C ASP A 98 11.70 -14.16 -11.94
N SER A 99 11.43 -15.23 -11.20
CA SER A 99 10.43 -15.23 -10.12
C SER A 99 10.87 -14.30 -8.98
N PHE A 100 9.94 -13.45 -8.54
CA PHE A 100 10.11 -12.63 -7.34
C PHE A 100 9.76 -13.38 -6.05
N PHE A 101 9.26 -14.62 -6.16
CA PHE A 101 8.76 -15.42 -5.05
C PHE A 101 9.75 -16.49 -4.61
N PRO A 102 9.57 -17.05 -3.40
CA PRO A 102 10.49 -18.02 -2.82
C PRO A 102 10.53 -19.34 -3.60
N GLN A 103 11.74 -19.81 -3.86
CA GLN A 103 12.06 -21.05 -4.57
C GLN A 103 12.39 -22.20 -3.60
N THR A 104 12.79 -21.89 -2.37
CA THR A 104 13.05 -22.88 -1.31
C THR A 104 12.08 -22.75 -0.13
N PRO A 105 11.91 -23.80 0.70
CA PRO A 105 11.13 -23.72 1.93
C PRO A 105 11.64 -22.63 2.90
N GLU A 106 12.96 -22.44 2.97
CA GLU A 106 13.58 -21.44 3.84
C GLU A 106 13.24 -20.02 3.37
N GLU A 107 13.41 -19.73 2.07
CA GLU A 107 12.97 -18.45 1.48
C GLU A 107 11.48 -18.22 1.72
N ARG A 108 10.66 -19.27 1.63
CA ARG A 108 9.21 -19.17 1.82
C ARG A 108 8.85 -18.74 3.23
N ALA A 109 9.48 -19.33 4.24
CA ALA A 109 9.27 -18.93 5.63
C ALA A 109 9.62 -17.46 5.87
N ILE A 110 10.70 -16.96 5.24
CA ILE A 110 11.13 -15.57 5.32
C ILE A 110 10.10 -14.64 4.65
N VAL A 111 9.70 -14.97 3.43
CA VAL A 111 8.77 -14.15 2.64
C VAL A 111 7.40 -14.09 3.31
N ASP A 112 6.86 -15.22 3.75
CA ASP A 112 5.54 -15.29 4.39
C ASP A 112 5.52 -14.51 5.70
N ALA A 113 6.56 -14.62 6.53
CA ALA A 113 6.67 -13.85 7.76
C ALA A 113 6.78 -12.34 7.50
N SER A 114 7.57 -11.94 6.50
CA SER A 114 7.80 -10.53 6.20
C SER A 114 6.59 -9.86 5.52
N LEU A 115 5.91 -10.55 4.59
CA LEU A 115 4.67 -10.04 3.98
C LEU A 115 3.51 -9.99 4.98
N ARG A 116 3.45 -10.92 5.94
CA ARG A 116 2.49 -10.84 7.05
C ARG A 116 2.76 -9.60 7.90
N LEU A 117 4.01 -9.37 8.29
CA LEU A 117 4.40 -8.16 9.02
C LEU A 117 4.04 -6.88 8.27
N GLU A 118 4.33 -6.79 6.97
CA GLU A 118 3.94 -5.64 6.14
C GLU A 118 2.43 -5.43 6.11
N ASN A 119 1.66 -6.51 5.98
CA ASN A 119 0.21 -6.46 5.96
C ASN A 119 -0.38 -6.03 7.32
N ASP A 120 0.17 -6.54 8.43
CA ASP A 120 -0.26 -6.17 9.79
C ASP A 120 0.01 -4.69 10.09
N LEU A 121 1.01 -4.09 9.42
CA LEU A 121 1.31 -2.66 9.51
C LEU A 121 0.47 -1.78 8.58
N HIS A 122 -0.47 -2.33 7.80
CA HIS A 122 -1.25 -1.55 6.83
C HIS A 122 -2.02 -0.39 7.47
N PHE A 123 -2.66 -0.62 8.62
CA PHE A 123 -3.36 0.43 9.37
C PHE A 123 -2.38 1.49 9.90
N ALA A 124 -1.25 1.07 10.45
CA ALA A 124 -0.21 2.00 10.89
C ALA A 124 0.32 2.85 9.73
N LEU A 125 0.48 2.28 8.53
CA LEU A 125 0.89 3.01 7.34
C LEU A 125 -0.15 4.06 6.93
N ARG A 126 -1.45 3.73 7.10
CA ARG A 126 -2.54 4.69 6.92
C ARG A 126 -2.46 5.82 7.95
N GLU A 127 -2.15 5.53 9.22
CA GLU A 127 -1.96 6.58 10.23
C GLU A 127 -0.84 7.54 9.86
N ILE A 128 0.29 7.03 9.35
CA ILE A 128 1.37 7.88 8.84
C ILE A 128 0.89 8.73 7.65
N THR A 129 0.16 8.11 6.73
CA THR A 129 -0.34 8.77 5.52
C THR A 129 -1.32 9.89 5.86
N MET A 130 -2.28 9.64 6.74
CA MET A 130 -3.33 10.60 7.09
C MET A 130 -2.90 11.59 8.18
N GLY A 131 -1.93 11.23 9.01
CA GLY A 131 -1.34 12.11 10.02
C GLY A 131 -0.32 13.09 9.46
N PHE A 132 0.49 12.66 8.48
CA PHE A 132 1.63 13.45 8.01
C PHE A 132 1.61 13.85 6.54
N ILE A 133 0.76 13.27 5.69
CA ILE A 133 0.71 13.57 4.25
C ILE A 133 -0.61 14.26 3.88
N PHE A 134 -1.75 13.65 4.20
CA PHE A 134 -3.08 14.15 3.83
C PHE A 134 -3.86 14.57 5.08
N PRO A 135 -3.85 15.86 5.45
CA PRO A 135 -4.50 16.31 6.67
C PRO A 135 -6.01 16.04 6.63
N LYS A 136 -6.61 15.77 7.79
CA LYS A 136 -8.03 15.49 8.03
C LYS A 136 -9.00 16.19 7.06
N ARG A 137 -8.92 17.52 6.95
CA ARG A 137 -9.81 18.33 6.09
C ARG A 137 -9.81 17.95 4.60
N LEU A 138 -8.76 17.32 4.10
CA LEU A 138 -8.63 16.89 2.70
C LEU A 138 -8.92 15.41 2.49
N ALA A 139 -8.93 14.61 3.56
CA ALA A 139 -8.94 13.15 3.49
C ALA A 139 -10.20 12.50 4.08
N GLN A 140 -11.02 13.25 4.82
CA GLN A 140 -12.27 12.75 5.38
C GLN A 140 -13.19 12.19 4.30
N LYS A 141 -13.90 11.11 4.65
CA LYS A 141 -15.00 10.58 3.83
C LYS A 141 -16.31 11.23 4.26
N PRO A 142 -17.13 11.73 3.31
CA PRO A 142 -18.48 12.17 3.60
C PRO A 142 -19.38 11.06 4.17
N ASP A 143 -20.38 11.43 4.96
CA ASP A 143 -21.30 10.45 5.60
C ASP A 143 -22.10 9.66 4.56
N ASP A 144 -22.51 10.28 3.45
CA ASP A 144 -23.22 9.58 2.36
C ASP A 144 -22.33 8.51 1.69
N VAL A 145 -21.01 8.75 1.64
CA VAL A 145 -20.04 7.79 1.13
C VAL A 145 -19.89 6.64 2.13
N LEU A 146 -19.82 6.92 3.42
CA LEU A 146 -19.77 5.88 4.46
C LEU A 146 -21.04 5.02 4.47
N ALA A 147 -22.22 5.64 4.31
CA ALA A 147 -23.49 4.95 4.20
C ALA A 147 -23.54 3.99 2.99
N LYS A 148 -22.88 4.33 1.86
CA LYS A 148 -22.77 3.42 0.71
C LYS A 148 -22.00 2.15 1.04
N TYR A 149 -20.96 2.23 1.87
CA TYR A 149 -20.26 1.02 2.34
C TYR A 149 -21.15 0.18 3.25
N GLU A 150 -21.90 0.81 4.16
CA GLU A 150 -22.80 0.11 5.07
C GLU A 150 -23.94 -0.62 4.35
N GLN A 151 -24.39 -0.07 3.22
CA GLN A 151 -25.57 -0.55 2.50
C GLN A 151 -25.24 -1.37 1.24
N GLY A 152 -23.99 -1.32 0.76
CA GLY A 152 -23.61 -1.82 -0.57
C GLY A 152 -22.57 -2.94 -0.54
N GLY A 153 -22.74 -3.95 -1.39
CA GLY A 153 -21.86 -5.12 -1.49
C GLY A 153 -22.18 -6.22 -0.46
N ALA A 154 -21.59 -7.41 -0.65
CA ALA A 154 -21.71 -8.52 0.29
C ALA A 154 -21.19 -8.17 1.69
N ASP A 155 -21.66 -8.87 2.72
CA ASP A 155 -21.21 -8.63 4.09
C ASP A 155 -19.77 -9.10 4.31
N ASP A 156 -18.93 -8.23 4.89
CA ASP A 156 -17.50 -8.46 5.10
C ASP A 156 -17.01 -7.76 6.38
N PRO A 157 -16.48 -8.49 7.38
CA PRO A 157 -16.01 -7.89 8.65
C PRO A 157 -14.89 -6.86 8.50
N SER A 158 -14.13 -6.90 7.41
CA SER A 158 -13.08 -5.93 7.11
C SER A 158 -13.66 -4.59 6.66
N ARG A 159 -14.85 -4.59 6.04
CA ARG A 159 -15.57 -3.38 5.65
C ARG A 159 -15.96 -2.56 6.89
N ASP A 160 -16.44 -3.23 7.93
CA ASP A 160 -16.81 -2.58 9.19
C ASP A 160 -15.60 -1.94 9.88
N LYS A 161 -14.44 -2.61 9.86
CA LYS A 161 -13.17 -2.06 10.36
C LYS A 161 -12.76 -0.80 9.58
N GLU A 162 -12.95 -0.81 8.26
CA GLU A 162 -12.69 0.37 7.42
C GLU A 162 -13.62 1.53 7.79
N ILE A 163 -14.94 1.29 7.86
CA ILE A 163 -15.94 2.31 8.20
C ILE A 163 -15.67 2.89 9.60
N ALA A 164 -15.46 2.04 10.60
CA ALA A 164 -15.20 2.45 11.97
C ALA A 164 -13.97 3.36 12.07
N TRP A 165 -12.89 3.03 11.35
CA TRP A 165 -11.71 3.87 11.33
C TRP A 165 -11.96 5.22 10.65
N TRP A 166 -12.68 5.24 9.52
CA TRP A 166 -12.99 6.50 8.83
C TRP A 166 -13.85 7.44 9.68
N ARG A 167 -14.78 6.89 10.48
CA ARG A 167 -15.57 7.65 11.47
C ARG A 167 -14.68 8.24 12.55
N ALA A 168 -13.80 7.43 13.17
CA ALA A 168 -12.87 7.91 14.19
C ALA A 168 -11.91 9.00 13.64
N PHE A 169 -11.40 8.81 12.43
CA PHE A 169 -10.56 9.82 11.76
C PHE A 169 -11.35 11.11 11.44
N ALA A 170 -12.61 11.01 11.06
CA ALA A 170 -13.46 12.17 10.83
C ALA A 170 -13.75 12.96 12.12
N GLU A 171 -13.76 12.29 13.27
CA GLU A 171 -13.94 12.92 14.58
C GLU A 171 -12.65 13.57 15.08
N ALA A 172 -11.57 12.79 15.22
CA ALA A 172 -10.35 13.22 15.92
C ALA A 172 -9.14 13.49 15.00
N GLY A 173 -9.18 13.03 13.75
CA GLY A 173 -7.97 12.87 12.94
C GLY A 173 -7.06 11.77 13.49
N VAL A 174 -5.83 11.67 13.00
CA VAL A 174 -4.81 10.80 13.61
C VAL A 174 -4.32 11.47 14.89
N THR A 175 -4.55 10.82 16.03
CA THR A 175 -4.09 11.30 17.34
C THR A 175 -2.58 11.13 17.50
N GLU A 176 -1.98 11.89 18.41
CA GLU A 176 -0.54 11.77 18.70
C GLU A 176 -0.13 10.36 19.16
N PRO A 177 -0.88 9.69 20.07
CA PRO A 177 -0.58 8.31 20.43
C PRO A 177 -0.63 7.34 19.25
N GLN A 178 -1.62 7.48 18.35
CA GLN A 178 -1.71 6.66 17.13
C GLN A 178 -0.52 6.92 16.21
N ALA A 179 -0.17 8.18 15.99
CA ALA A 179 0.97 8.56 15.15
C ALA A 179 2.29 8.01 15.72
N ARG A 180 2.52 8.15 17.03
CA ARG A 180 3.71 7.62 17.72
C ARG A 180 3.78 6.10 17.64
N ALA A 181 2.68 5.40 17.91
CA ALA A 181 2.61 3.95 17.80
C ALA A 181 2.90 3.48 16.36
N ALA A 182 2.34 4.18 15.37
CA ALA A 182 2.60 3.88 13.96
C ALA A 182 4.07 4.10 13.57
N VAL A 183 4.70 5.19 14.03
CA VAL A 183 6.13 5.44 13.78
C VAL A 183 6.98 4.35 14.43
N LYS A 184 6.70 3.99 15.69
CA LYS A 184 7.43 2.95 16.41
C LYS A 184 7.33 1.60 15.69
N ALA A 185 6.12 1.17 15.33
CA ALA A 185 5.91 -0.13 14.69
C ALA A 185 6.68 -0.26 13.37
N HIS A 186 6.76 0.81 12.58
CA HIS A 186 7.59 0.81 11.36
C HIS A 186 9.09 0.88 11.65
N ARG A 187 9.53 1.59 12.70
CA ARG A 187 10.92 1.56 13.13
C ARG A 187 11.34 0.14 13.51
N ASP A 188 10.58 -0.52 14.37
CA ASP A 188 10.87 -1.90 14.81
C ASP A 188 10.93 -2.87 13.60
N ALA A 189 10.02 -2.72 12.64
CA ALA A 189 10.05 -3.50 11.41
C ALA A 189 11.29 -3.18 10.56
N PHE A 190 11.65 -1.91 10.40
CA PHE A 190 12.84 -1.50 9.64
C PHE A 190 14.14 -1.96 10.31
N GLU A 191 14.22 -2.01 11.64
CA GLU A 191 15.36 -2.60 12.35
C GLU A 191 15.51 -4.10 12.04
N THR A 192 14.39 -4.82 11.90
CA THR A 192 14.39 -6.23 11.47
C THR A 192 14.93 -6.38 10.04
N LEU A 193 14.53 -5.51 9.11
CA LEU A 193 15.03 -5.51 7.74
C LEU A 193 16.51 -5.08 7.66
N GLU A 194 16.91 -4.06 8.42
CA GLU A 194 18.27 -3.54 8.50
C GLU A 194 19.23 -4.64 8.97
N LYS A 195 18.87 -5.38 10.03
CA LYS A 195 19.65 -6.53 10.52
C LYS A 195 19.76 -7.62 9.46
N ARG A 196 18.70 -7.85 8.69
CA ARG A 196 18.73 -8.85 7.61
C ARG A 196 19.72 -8.49 6.51
N LEU A 197 19.83 -7.21 6.18
CA LEU A 197 20.78 -6.70 5.18
C LEU A 197 22.23 -6.67 5.69
N GLU A 198 22.49 -7.04 6.94
CA GLU A 198 23.87 -7.16 7.45
C GLU A 198 24.66 -8.28 6.76
N SER A 199 23.99 -9.37 6.41
CA SER A 199 24.61 -10.54 5.79
C SER A 199 24.06 -10.85 4.39
N ASN A 200 23.18 -10.01 3.85
CA ASN A 200 22.50 -10.26 2.58
C ASN A 200 22.47 -9.01 1.70
N ASP A 201 22.55 -9.20 0.38
CA ASP A 201 22.45 -8.11 -0.61
C ASP A 201 21.00 -7.66 -0.87
N TRP A 202 20.05 -8.55 -0.57
CA TRP A 202 18.61 -8.39 -0.68
C TRP A 202 17.90 -9.01 0.52
N LEU A 203 16.62 -8.74 0.70
CA LEU A 203 15.85 -9.19 1.86
C LEU A 203 15.68 -10.72 1.92
N ILE A 204 15.88 -11.46 0.84
CA ILE A 204 15.86 -12.94 0.89
C ILE A 204 17.24 -13.59 0.73
N GLY A 205 18.30 -12.81 0.47
CA GLY A 205 19.63 -13.35 0.21
C GLY A 205 20.36 -12.56 -0.88
N ASP A 206 20.62 -13.21 -2.01
CA ASP A 206 21.45 -12.72 -3.12
C ASP A 206 20.62 -12.23 -4.32
N ARG A 207 19.29 -12.35 -4.28
CA ARG A 207 18.38 -11.91 -5.35
C ARG A 207 17.23 -11.03 -4.87
N ILE A 208 16.72 -10.20 -5.79
CA ILE A 208 15.51 -9.40 -5.58
C ILE A 208 14.28 -10.31 -5.45
N SER A 209 13.30 -9.86 -4.67
CA SER A 209 12.09 -10.60 -4.34
C SER A 209 10.88 -9.68 -4.17
N VAL A 210 9.73 -10.28 -3.89
CA VAL A 210 8.49 -9.61 -3.52
C VAL A 210 8.64 -8.73 -2.27
N LEU A 211 9.62 -9.01 -1.41
CA LEU A 211 9.88 -8.20 -0.22
C LEU A 211 10.40 -6.81 -0.59
N GLU A 212 11.28 -6.70 -1.58
CA GLU A 212 11.73 -5.39 -2.09
C GLU A 212 10.56 -4.58 -2.64
N LEU A 213 9.64 -5.21 -3.35
CA LEU A 213 8.43 -4.56 -3.87
C LEU A 213 7.56 -4.02 -2.75
N ALA A 214 7.24 -4.86 -1.76
CA ALA A 214 6.34 -4.50 -0.67
C ALA A 214 6.96 -3.41 0.23
N TRP A 215 8.19 -3.63 0.71
CA TRP A 215 8.85 -2.72 1.63
C TRP A 215 9.29 -1.42 0.97
N PHE A 216 9.62 -1.41 -0.33
CA PHE A 216 9.93 -0.16 -1.02
C PHE A 216 8.76 0.82 -1.01
N ILE A 217 7.54 0.35 -1.28
CA ILE A 217 6.37 1.21 -1.26
C ILE A 217 6.10 1.77 0.14
N THR A 218 6.27 0.94 1.17
CA THR A 218 6.19 1.35 2.57
C THR A 218 7.26 2.39 2.90
N MET A 219 8.53 2.13 2.59
CA MET A 219 9.64 3.08 2.78
C MET A 219 9.39 4.41 2.06
N ASN A 220 8.95 4.37 0.80
CA ASN A 220 8.64 5.56 0.03
C ASN A 220 7.52 6.38 0.70
N ARG A 221 6.45 5.72 1.17
CA ARG A 221 5.36 6.40 1.88
C ARG A 221 5.81 7.03 3.19
N LEU A 222 6.63 6.32 3.98
CA LEU A 222 7.17 6.86 5.23
C LEU A 222 8.10 8.05 4.99
N ARG A 223 8.99 7.98 3.98
CA ARG A 223 9.82 9.13 3.57
C ARG A 223 8.97 10.31 3.12
N MET A 224 7.93 10.06 2.32
CA MET A 224 6.96 11.09 1.96
C MET A 224 6.31 11.72 3.19
N GLY A 225 6.08 10.95 4.26
CA GLY A 225 5.59 11.39 5.58
C GLY A 225 6.60 12.13 6.46
N GLY A 226 7.89 12.13 6.09
CA GLY A 226 8.97 12.79 6.84
C GLY A 226 9.78 11.84 7.73
N TYR A 227 9.66 10.52 7.55
CA TYR A 227 10.51 9.55 8.23
C TYR A 227 11.96 9.63 7.71
N PRO A 228 12.96 9.76 8.59
CA PRO A 228 14.36 9.83 8.20
C PRO A 228 14.91 8.41 7.95
N LEU A 229 14.71 7.88 6.73
CA LEU A 229 15.15 6.51 6.41
C LEU A 229 16.68 6.33 6.58
N GLU A 230 17.43 7.42 6.53
CA GLU A 230 18.88 7.49 6.72
C GLU A 230 19.36 6.95 8.07
N ILE A 231 18.49 6.84 9.08
CA ILE A 231 18.83 6.19 10.36
C ILE A 231 19.04 4.66 10.21
N HIS A 232 18.57 4.08 9.11
CA HIS A 232 18.76 2.67 8.72
C HIS A 232 19.68 2.61 7.49
N PRO A 233 21.01 2.60 7.65
CA PRO A 233 21.92 2.85 6.54
C PRO A 233 21.87 1.79 5.42
N ARG A 234 21.71 0.50 5.75
CA ARG A 234 21.63 -0.56 4.73
C ARG A 234 20.29 -0.53 4.02
N LEU A 235 19.21 -0.30 4.76
CA LEU A 235 17.88 -0.17 4.21
C LEU A 235 17.75 1.07 3.32
N PHE A 236 18.37 2.19 3.71
CA PHE A 236 18.47 3.39 2.87
C PHE A 236 19.26 3.14 1.58
N LYS A 237 20.37 2.38 1.65
CA LYS A 237 21.11 1.95 0.47
C LYS A 237 20.25 1.07 -0.44
N LEU A 238 19.51 0.10 0.10
CA LEU A 238 18.57 -0.75 -0.64
C LEU A 238 17.48 0.11 -1.31
N TYR A 239 16.88 1.04 -0.56
CA TYR A 239 15.86 1.96 -1.08
C TYR A 239 16.36 2.73 -2.30
N ASN A 240 17.57 3.31 -2.24
CA ASN A 240 18.14 4.05 -3.37
C ASN A 240 18.48 3.14 -4.55
N ARG A 241 18.94 1.91 -4.30
CA ARG A 241 19.15 0.90 -5.35
C ARG A 241 17.83 0.59 -6.08
N LEU A 242 16.74 0.41 -5.35
CA LEU A 242 15.41 0.17 -5.91
C LEU A 242 14.87 1.39 -6.63
N LEU A 243 15.05 2.59 -6.09
CA LEU A 243 14.60 3.84 -6.73
C LEU A 243 15.27 4.09 -8.09
N ASN A 244 16.47 3.56 -8.31
CA ASN A 244 17.16 3.64 -9.61
C ASN A 244 16.65 2.62 -10.65
N ARG A 245 15.76 1.68 -10.27
CA ARG A 245 15.10 0.77 -11.21
C ARG A 245 13.91 1.47 -11.88
N PRO A 246 13.74 1.37 -13.22
CA PRO A 246 12.66 2.08 -13.93
C PRO A 246 11.24 1.78 -13.43
N ALA A 247 10.92 0.53 -13.08
CA ALA A 247 9.58 0.15 -12.61
C ALA A 247 9.25 0.83 -11.27
N PHE A 248 10.18 0.78 -10.33
CA PHE A 248 10.08 1.38 -8.99
C PHE A 248 10.00 2.90 -9.07
N ALA A 249 10.92 3.54 -9.82
CA ALA A 249 10.96 4.99 -10.01
C ALA A 249 9.66 5.55 -10.60
N ARG A 250 9.09 4.84 -11.58
CA ARG A 250 7.87 5.26 -12.26
C ARG A 250 6.66 5.20 -11.32
N GLU A 251 6.57 4.18 -10.48
CA GLU A 251 5.43 3.99 -9.58
C GLU A 251 5.42 4.94 -8.38
N THR A 252 6.58 5.37 -7.91
CA THR A 252 6.68 6.30 -6.77
C THR A 252 6.81 7.76 -7.17
N LYS A 253 6.78 8.06 -8.48
CA LYS A 253 6.80 9.43 -8.98
C LYS A 253 5.59 10.20 -8.44
N THR A 254 5.86 11.19 -7.60
CA THR A 254 4.82 12.02 -6.99
C THR A 254 4.31 13.06 -7.99
N PRO A 255 2.97 13.19 -8.21
CA PRO A 255 2.41 14.21 -9.08
C PRO A 255 2.87 15.63 -8.71
N ALA A 256 3.08 16.50 -9.71
CA ALA A 256 3.63 17.83 -9.50
C ALA A 256 2.82 18.69 -8.52
N ILE A 257 1.49 18.59 -8.55
CA ILE A 257 0.62 19.32 -7.61
C ILE A 257 0.82 18.85 -6.17
N LEU A 258 1.05 17.54 -5.97
CA LEU A 258 1.28 16.96 -4.67
C LEU A 258 2.68 17.35 -4.15
N SER A 259 3.72 17.24 -4.99
CA SER A 259 5.11 17.50 -4.59
C SER A 259 5.47 18.99 -4.48
N LYS A 260 4.93 19.85 -5.35
CA LYS A 260 5.29 21.28 -5.39
C LYS A 260 4.35 22.18 -4.62
N VAL A 261 3.11 21.75 -4.34
CA VAL A 261 2.11 22.59 -3.66
C VAL A 261 1.64 21.97 -2.36
N LEU A 262 1.00 20.80 -2.42
CA LEU A 262 0.33 20.25 -1.23
C LEU A 262 1.31 19.88 -0.12
N LEU A 263 2.35 19.09 -0.43
CA LEU A 263 3.33 18.65 0.57
C LEU A 263 4.07 19.84 1.21
N PRO A 264 4.62 20.82 0.47
CA PRO A 264 5.23 22.01 1.07
C PRO A 264 4.28 22.79 1.99
N ALA A 265 3.02 22.99 1.58
CA ALA A 265 2.03 23.68 2.40
C ALA A 265 1.70 22.91 3.69
N VAL A 266 1.51 21.59 3.59
CA VAL A 266 1.30 20.71 4.75
C VAL A 266 2.50 20.75 5.69
N ARG A 267 3.73 20.67 5.15
CA ARG A 267 4.98 20.72 5.93
C ARG A 267 5.15 22.06 6.65
N PHE A 268 4.89 23.17 5.97
CA PHE A 268 4.94 24.50 6.59
C PHE A 268 3.93 24.61 7.75
N GLY A 269 2.69 24.16 7.53
CA GLY A 269 1.68 24.13 8.58
C GLY A 269 2.04 23.22 9.77
N GLN A 270 2.74 22.12 9.53
CA GLN A 270 3.24 21.23 10.59
C GLN A 270 4.39 21.87 11.38
N VAL A 271 5.31 22.58 10.72
CA VAL A 271 6.39 23.34 11.39
C VAL A 271 5.79 24.33 12.39
N LEU A 272 4.83 25.14 11.95
CA LEU A 272 4.20 26.16 12.81
C LEU A 272 3.48 25.57 14.03
N ARG A 273 3.01 24.32 13.94
CA ARG A 273 2.25 23.66 15.01
C ARG A 273 3.08 22.68 15.83
N GLY A 274 4.37 22.49 15.53
CA GLY A 274 5.18 21.43 16.14
C GLY A 274 4.63 20.03 15.88
N LYS A 275 4.08 19.78 14.67
CA LYS A 275 3.42 18.52 14.29
C LYS A 275 4.13 17.77 13.16
N ARG A 276 5.42 18.02 12.92
CA ARG A 276 6.18 17.14 12.01
C ARG A 276 6.40 15.80 12.69
N MET A 277 6.66 14.75 11.91
CA MET A 277 6.96 13.43 12.45
C MET A 277 8.09 13.46 13.50
N LYS A 278 9.15 14.23 13.25
CA LYS A 278 10.26 14.39 14.21
C LYS A 278 9.89 15.18 15.48
N ASP A 279 8.86 16.03 15.43
CA ASP A 279 8.38 16.75 16.60
C ASP A 279 7.49 15.81 17.45
N VAL A 280 6.67 14.99 16.79
CA VAL A 280 5.73 14.05 17.40
C VAL A 280 6.41 12.78 17.96
N ALA A 281 7.43 12.26 17.27
CA ALA A 281 8.04 10.98 17.53
C ALA A 281 9.58 11.06 17.54
N GLY A 282 10.15 12.22 17.87
CA GLY A 282 11.59 12.46 17.81
C GLY A 282 12.43 11.53 18.69
N ASP A 283 11.94 11.20 19.88
CA ASP A 283 12.54 10.22 20.79
C ASP A 283 12.52 8.80 20.20
N ILE A 284 11.44 8.43 19.49
CA ILE A 284 11.33 7.17 18.75
C ILE A 284 12.21 7.18 17.50
N LEU A 285 12.69 8.33 17.02
CA LEU A 285 13.56 8.43 15.85
C LEU A 285 15.03 8.72 16.20
N ALA A 286 15.33 8.88 17.49
CA ALA A 286 16.69 9.02 17.98
C ALA A 286 17.42 7.67 17.88
N ALA A 287 18.65 7.74 17.37
CA ALA A 287 19.54 6.58 17.22
C ALA A 287 19.92 5.99 18.58
#